data_AF-A0A7C2L0D3-F1
#
_entry.id   AF-A0A7C2L0D3-F1
#
_cell.length_a   1.000
_cell.length_b   1.000
_cell.length_c   1.000
_cell.angle_alpha   90.00
_cell.angle_beta   90.00
_cell.angle_gamma   90.00
#
_symmetry.space_group_name_H-M   'P 1'
#
loop_
_entity.id
_entity.type
_entity.pdbx_description
1 polymer ?
#
loop_
_entity_poly.entity_id
_entity_poly.type
_entity_poly.pdbx_seq_one_letter_code
_entity_poly.pdbx_strand_id
1 'polypeptide(L)'
;ALDLLNQVDADVITFEMKSSNAQDLEAVGTAITHMKVCIGVIDHHTLQVEAPTEVADLIRQALRVIPAERLVLSSDCGMGREGMSRRHAFYKMVALVQGTNIVRKELGLPVAESLGADPKFSLIREKK
;
A
#
# COMPACT_ATOMS: atom_id res chain seq x y z
N ALA A 1 13.44 -8.24 18.74
CA ALA A 1 13.57 -6.84 18.26
C ALA A 1 12.21 -6.19 18.02
N LEU A 2 11.26 -6.86 17.36
CA LEU A 2 9.90 -6.35 17.13
C LEU A 2 9.18 -5.92 18.43
N ASP A 3 9.34 -6.66 19.53
CA ASP A 3 8.70 -6.29 20.81
C ASP A 3 9.11 -4.90 21.32
N LEU A 4 10.35 -4.48 21.03
CA LEU A 4 10.85 -3.15 21.41
C LEU A 4 10.12 -2.04 20.65
N LEU A 5 9.59 -2.33 19.45
CA LEU A 5 8.85 -1.34 18.67
C LEU A 5 7.52 -0.97 19.35
N ASN A 6 6.93 -1.86 20.16
CA ASN A 6 5.74 -1.53 20.96
C ASN A 6 5.98 -0.47 22.04
N GLN A 7 7.25 -0.10 22.31
CA GLN A 7 7.61 0.94 23.27
C GLN A 7 7.78 2.31 22.60
N VAL A 8 7.73 2.38 21.27
CA VAL A 8 7.81 3.64 20.53
C VAL A 8 6.46 4.35 20.63
N ASP A 9 6.50 5.64 20.95
CA ASP A 9 5.32 6.51 20.96
C ASP A 9 4.94 6.91 19.54
N ALA A 10 4.24 6.01 18.84
CA ALA A 10 3.76 6.20 17.48
C ALA A 10 2.36 5.60 17.30
N ASP A 11 1.53 6.21 16.46
CA ASP A 11 0.20 5.67 16.13
C ASP A 11 0.28 4.55 15.08
N VAL A 12 1.24 4.68 14.15
CA VAL A 12 1.41 3.80 12.99
C VAL A 12 2.89 3.53 12.80
N ILE A 13 3.25 2.26 12.60
CA ILE A 13 4.59 1.85 12.21
C ILE A 13 4.55 1.22 10.82
N THR A 14 5.51 1.56 9.96
CA THR A 14 5.55 1.09 8.56
C THR A 14 6.63 0.04 8.38
N PHE A 15 6.30 -1.02 7.65
CA PHE A 15 7.24 -2.08 7.27
C PHE A 15 7.27 -2.28 5.76
N GLU A 16 8.48 -2.49 5.23
CA GLU A 16 8.74 -2.84 3.84
C GLU A 16 8.41 -4.32 3.61
N MET A 17 7.40 -4.58 2.79
CA MET A 17 6.80 -5.91 2.66
C MET A 17 6.67 -6.35 1.21
N LYS A 18 6.60 -5.42 0.25
CA LYS A 18 6.50 -5.82 -1.16
C LYS A 18 7.85 -6.33 -1.67
N SER A 19 8.92 -5.60 -1.43
CA SER A 19 10.29 -5.94 -1.86
C SER A 19 10.85 -7.20 -1.17
N SER A 20 10.43 -7.47 0.06
CA SER A 20 10.80 -8.67 0.83
C SER A 20 9.88 -9.87 0.57
N ASN A 21 8.90 -9.74 -0.33
CA ASN A 21 7.88 -10.77 -0.60
C ASN A 21 7.13 -11.23 0.67
N ALA A 22 6.81 -10.26 1.54
CA ALA A 22 6.04 -10.43 2.78
C ALA A 22 6.59 -11.45 3.78
N GLN A 23 7.90 -11.74 3.76
CA GLN A 23 8.51 -12.75 4.61
C GLN A 23 8.29 -12.51 6.11
N ASP A 24 8.29 -11.25 6.55
CA ASP A 24 8.16 -10.88 7.96
C ASP A 24 6.71 -10.61 8.39
N LEU A 25 5.73 -10.78 7.51
CA LEU A 25 4.35 -10.33 7.73
C LEU A 25 3.70 -11.02 8.94
N GLU A 26 3.89 -12.32 9.11
CA GLU A 26 3.34 -13.09 10.24
C GLU A 26 3.97 -12.68 11.57
N ALA A 27 5.30 -12.51 11.57
CA ALA A 27 6.04 -12.04 12.75
C ALA A 27 5.59 -10.63 13.16
N VAL A 28 5.44 -9.72 12.19
CA VAL A 28 4.95 -8.35 12.44
C VAL A 28 3.51 -8.33 12.94
N GLY A 29 2.61 -9.06 12.29
CA GLY A 29 1.19 -9.12 12.67
C GLY A 29 0.98 -9.68 14.09
N THR A 30 1.85 -10.58 14.52
CA THR A 30 1.82 -11.16 15.87
C THR A 30 2.47 -10.26 16.91
N ALA A 31 3.64 -9.69 16.61
CA ALA A 31 4.45 -8.97 17.58
C ALA A 31 3.95 -7.54 17.84
N ILE A 32 3.40 -6.85 16.83
CA ILE A 32 2.88 -5.49 17.00
C ILE A 32 1.42 -5.56 17.40
N THR A 33 1.08 -5.16 18.63
CA THR A 33 -0.25 -5.43 19.21
C THR A 33 -1.10 -4.18 19.45
N HIS A 34 -0.49 -3.02 19.70
CA HIS A 34 -1.21 -1.80 20.08
C HIS A 34 -1.29 -0.74 18.98
N MET A 35 -0.27 -0.67 18.13
CA MET A 35 -0.23 0.30 17.02
C MET A 35 -0.99 -0.21 15.79
N LYS A 36 -1.30 0.73 14.90
CA LYS A 36 -1.62 0.40 13.51
C LYS A 36 -0.36 -0.03 12.78
N VAL A 37 -0.51 -0.96 11.84
CA VAL A 37 0.60 -1.48 11.05
C VAL A 37 0.39 -1.04 9.61
N CYS A 38 1.35 -0.28 9.09
CA CYS A 38 1.40 0.06 7.68
C CYS A 38 2.25 -0.95 6.92
N ILE A 39 1.66 -1.57 5.91
CA ILE A 39 2.32 -2.53 5.03
C ILE A 39 2.60 -1.84 3.70
N GLY A 40 3.87 -1.84 3.30
CA GLY A 40 4.27 -1.44 1.96
C GLY A 40 3.81 -2.47 0.92
N VAL A 41 3.01 -2.02 -0.04
CA VAL A 41 2.45 -2.86 -1.12
C VAL A 41 2.98 -2.49 -2.51
N ILE A 42 3.90 -1.54 -2.56
CA ILE A 42 4.58 -1.05 -3.78
C ILE A 42 6.07 -1.16 -3.55
N ASP A 43 6.76 -1.81 -4.48
CA ASP A 43 8.21 -1.90 -4.49
C ASP A 43 8.79 -0.63 -5.11
N HIS A 44 9.57 0.11 -4.34
CA HIS A 44 10.23 1.31 -4.83
C HIS A 44 11.57 1.01 -5.51
N HIS A 45 12.12 -0.20 -5.40
CA HIS A 45 13.40 -0.57 -5.97
C HIS A 45 13.33 -0.76 -7.50
N THR A 46 12.13 -0.96 -8.04
CA THR A 46 11.92 -1.25 -9.45
C THR A 46 11.05 -0.20 -10.14
N LEU A 47 11.28 -0.01 -11.44
CA LEU A 47 10.43 0.85 -12.28
C LEU A 47 9.16 0.14 -12.75
N GLN A 48 9.03 -1.17 -12.51
CA GLN A 48 7.85 -1.94 -12.87
C GLN A 48 6.67 -1.49 -12.03
N VAL A 49 5.59 -1.02 -12.68
CA VAL A 49 4.33 -0.71 -12.00
C VAL A 49 3.63 -2.02 -11.65
N GLU A 50 3.24 -2.16 -10.39
CA GLU A 50 2.47 -3.28 -9.88
C GLU A 50 1.09 -3.35 -10.54
N ALA A 51 0.62 -4.56 -10.82
CA ALA A 51 -0.77 -4.75 -11.17
C ALA A 51 -1.66 -4.55 -9.93
N PRO A 52 -2.86 -3.96 -10.07
CA PRO A 52 -3.82 -3.85 -8.96
C PRO A 52 -4.13 -5.18 -8.26
N THR A 53 -4.11 -6.29 -9.01
CA THR A 53 -4.32 -7.64 -8.45
C THR A 53 -3.16 -8.08 -7.56
N GLU A 54 -1.91 -7.77 -7.91
CA GLU A 54 -0.75 -8.09 -7.06
C GLU A 54 -0.80 -7.31 -5.75
N VAL A 55 -1.22 -6.05 -5.80
CA VAL A 55 -1.47 -5.24 -4.60
C VAL A 55 -2.58 -5.88 -3.76
N ALA A 56 -3.71 -6.26 -4.37
CA ALA A 56 -4.82 -6.90 -3.66
C ALA A 56 -4.41 -8.23 -3.00
N ASP A 57 -3.62 -9.05 -3.70
CA ASP A 57 -3.12 -10.33 -3.17
C ASP A 57 -2.28 -10.15 -1.92
N LEU A 58 -1.40 -9.14 -1.89
CA LEU A 58 -0.59 -8.82 -0.71
C LEU A 58 -1.45 -8.27 0.44
N ILE A 59 -2.45 -7.42 0.14
CA ILE A 59 -3.39 -6.94 1.17
C ILE A 59 -4.16 -8.12 1.79
N ARG A 60 -4.63 -9.08 0.97
CA ARG A 60 -5.31 -10.27 1.48
C ARG A 60 -4.40 -11.13 2.37
N GLN A 61 -3.11 -11.20 2.08
CA GLN A 61 -2.14 -11.85 2.96
C GLN A 61 -2.02 -11.09 4.28
N ALA A 62 -1.90 -9.76 4.24
CA ALA A 62 -1.80 -8.94 5.44
C ALA A 62 -3.03 -9.06 6.35
N LEU A 63 -4.24 -9.10 5.76
CA LEU A 63 -5.50 -9.27 6.49
C LEU A 63 -5.63 -10.62 7.21
N ARG A 64 -4.79 -11.62 6.92
CA ARG A 64 -4.78 -12.89 7.67
C ARG A 64 -4.17 -12.73 9.06
N VAL A 65 -3.32 -11.73 9.25
CA VAL A 65 -2.51 -11.56 10.47
C VAL A 65 -2.67 -10.18 11.13
N ILE A 66 -3.18 -9.18 10.39
CA ILE A 66 -3.46 -7.84 10.91
C ILE A 66 -4.94 -7.53 10.65
N PRO A 67 -5.72 -7.16 11.67
CA PRO A 67 -7.15 -6.86 11.48
C PRO A 67 -7.33 -5.56 10.70
N ALA A 68 -8.42 -5.47 9.92
CA ALA A 68 -8.64 -4.41 8.94
C ALA A 68 -8.63 -3.00 9.54
N GLU A 69 -9.13 -2.82 10.76
CA GLU A 69 -9.15 -1.55 11.49
C GLU A 69 -7.75 -1.05 11.90
N ARG A 70 -6.75 -1.93 11.89
CA ARG A 70 -5.35 -1.63 12.21
C ARG A 70 -4.43 -1.62 10.99
N LEU A 71 -4.89 -2.10 9.84
CA LEU A 71 -4.09 -2.19 8.63
C LEU A 71 -4.09 -0.86 7.85
N VAL A 72 -2.90 -0.32 7.62
CA VAL A 72 -2.63 0.83 6.76
C VAL A 72 -1.82 0.35 5.55
N LEU A 73 -1.99 0.98 4.38
CA LEU A 73 -1.34 0.59 3.14
C LEU A 73 -0.57 1.77 2.57
N SER A 74 0.66 1.52 2.11
CA SER A 74 1.55 2.52 1.52
C SER A 74 2.49 1.87 0.48
N SER A 75 3.43 2.63 -0.07
CA SER A 75 4.64 2.05 -0.64
C SER A 75 5.61 1.60 0.45
N ASP A 76 6.53 0.70 0.10
CA ASP A 76 7.61 0.27 1.01
C ASP A 76 8.39 1.47 1.56
N CYS A 77 8.78 2.40 0.68
CA CYS A 77 9.52 3.61 1.04
C CYS A 77 9.17 4.77 0.09
N GLY A 78 9.94 5.86 0.20
CA GLY A 78 9.85 7.00 -0.72
C GLY A 78 10.34 6.66 -2.13
N MET A 79 9.56 7.04 -3.13
CA MET A 79 9.83 6.82 -4.57
C MET A 79 10.79 7.86 -5.18
N GLY A 80 11.67 8.46 -4.38
CA GLY A 80 12.63 9.49 -4.84
C GLY A 80 14.02 8.94 -5.20
N ARG A 81 14.32 7.69 -4.83
CA ARG A 81 15.59 7.01 -5.11
C ARG A 81 15.51 6.22 -6.43
N GLU A 82 16.64 5.68 -6.89
CA GLU A 82 16.73 4.81 -8.08
C GLU A 82 16.26 5.42 -9.42
N GLY A 83 16.27 6.75 -9.57
CA GLY A 83 15.92 7.41 -10.84
C GLY A 83 14.45 7.28 -11.23
N MET A 84 13.56 6.94 -10.29
CA MET A 84 12.13 6.78 -10.55
C MET A 84 11.50 8.10 -11.02
N SER A 85 10.97 8.09 -12.25
CA SER A 85 10.30 9.28 -12.78
C SER A 85 8.95 9.50 -12.08
N ARG A 86 8.50 10.76 -12.03
CA ARG A 86 7.16 11.12 -11.51
C ARG A 86 6.03 10.31 -12.16
N ARG A 87 6.19 9.90 -13.43
CA ARG A 87 5.22 9.08 -14.15
C ARG A 87 5.13 7.67 -13.57
N HIS A 88 6.26 7.03 -13.25
CA HIS A 88 6.26 5.72 -12.62
C HIS A 88 5.65 5.80 -11.22
N ALA A 89 6.10 6.76 -10.40
CA ALA A 89 5.55 6.96 -9.06
C ALA A 89 4.03 7.20 -9.09
N PHE A 90 3.55 8.00 -10.05
CA PHE A 90 2.12 8.23 -10.23
C PHE A 90 1.35 6.94 -10.53
N TYR A 91 1.77 6.15 -11.52
CA TYR A 91 1.06 4.92 -11.87
C TYR A 91 1.16 3.84 -10.79
N LYS A 92 2.26 3.78 -10.03
CA LYS A 92 2.36 2.95 -8.82
C LYS A 92 1.32 3.34 -7.76
N MET A 93 1.09 4.63 -7.55
CA MET A 93 0.03 5.09 -6.64
C MET A 93 -1.39 4.81 -7.18
N VAL A 94 -1.60 4.90 -8.50
CA VAL A 94 -2.85 4.46 -9.12
C VAL A 94 -3.10 2.97 -8.86
N ALA A 95 -2.08 2.12 -9.04
CA ALA A 95 -2.16 0.70 -8.75
C ALA A 95 -2.48 0.41 -7.28
N LEU A 96 -1.85 1.14 -6.34
CA LEU A 96 -2.14 1.03 -4.90
C LEU A 96 -3.62 1.28 -4.61
N VAL A 97 -4.17 2.39 -5.11
CA VAL A 97 -5.58 2.73 -4.89
C VAL A 97 -6.51 1.71 -5.52
N GLN A 98 -6.24 1.31 -6.77
CA GLN A 98 -7.07 0.33 -7.48
C GLN A 98 -7.04 -1.04 -6.81
N GLY A 99 -5.87 -1.52 -6.40
CA GLY A 99 -5.74 -2.79 -5.68
C GLY A 99 -6.41 -2.77 -4.31
N THR A 100 -6.26 -1.66 -3.57
CA THR A 100 -6.97 -1.45 -2.30
C THR A 100 -8.49 -1.49 -2.49
N ASN A 101 -9.00 -0.90 -3.57
CA ASN A 101 -10.44 -0.90 -3.87
C ASN A 101 -10.99 -2.29 -4.20
N ILE A 102 -10.19 -3.20 -4.77
CA ILE A 102 -10.61 -4.59 -4.98
C ILE A 102 -10.95 -5.22 -3.63
N VAL A 103 -10.03 -5.13 -2.66
CA VAL A 103 -10.23 -5.71 -1.33
C VAL A 103 -11.32 -4.98 -0.55
N ARG A 104 -11.41 -3.65 -0.65
CA ARG A 104 -12.51 -2.91 -0.02
C ARG A 104 -13.89 -3.38 -0.49
N LYS A 105 -14.06 -3.63 -1.80
CA LYS A 105 -15.32 -4.19 -2.35
C LYS A 105 -15.62 -5.57 -1.76
N GLU A 106 -14.61 -6.43 -1.68
CA GLU A 106 -14.74 -7.78 -1.09
C GLU A 106 -15.19 -7.72 0.38
N LEU A 107 -14.74 -6.72 1.12
CA LEU A 107 -15.11 -6.48 2.51
C LEU A 107 -16.40 -5.66 2.69
N GLY A 108 -17.07 -5.26 1.61
CA GLY A 108 -18.26 -4.40 1.67
C GLY A 108 -17.98 -2.97 2.15
N LEU A 109 -16.73 -2.51 2.06
CA LEU A 109 -16.29 -1.18 2.49
C LEU A 109 -16.39 -0.14 1.36
N PRO A 110 -16.56 1.15 1.69
CA PRO A 110 -16.53 2.22 0.70
C PRO A 110 -15.20 2.25 -0.08
N VAL A 111 -15.29 2.31 -1.40
CA VAL A 111 -14.12 2.47 -2.27
C VAL A 111 -13.68 3.93 -2.33
N ALA A 112 -12.38 4.15 -2.57
CA ALA A 112 -11.85 5.48 -2.83
C ALA A 112 -11.86 5.79 -4.34
N GLU A 113 -12.07 7.05 -4.71
CA GLU A 113 -11.86 7.50 -6.08
C GLU A 113 -10.37 7.42 -6.44
N SER A 114 -10.05 6.87 -7.61
CA SER A 114 -8.69 6.93 -8.15
C SER A 114 -8.53 8.22 -8.93
N LEU A 115 -7.84 9.21 -8.34
CA LEU A 115 -7.60 10.51 -8.98
C LEU A 115 -6.85 10.39 -10.32
N GLY A 116 -6.11 9.31 -10.55
CA GLY A 116 -5.49 9.08 -11.84
C GLY A 116 -6.45 8.70 -12.97
N ALA A 117 -7.69 8.34 -12.63
CA ALA A 117 -8.77 8.10 -13.57
C ALA A 117 -9.77 9.27 -13.63
N ASP A 118 -9.53 10.36 -12.88
CA ASP A 118 -10.42 11.50 -12.88
C ASP A 118 -10.29 12.27 -14.22
N PRO A 119 -11.39 12.39 -14.99
CA PRO A 119 -11.36 12.99 -16.32
C PRO A 119 -10.94 14.47 -16.30
N LYS A 120 -11.05 15.17 -15.16
CA LYS A 120 -10.61 16.57 -15.07
C LYS A 120 -9.09 16.73 -15.25
N PHE A 121 -8.33 15.65 -15.02
CA PHE A 121 -6.88 15.62 -15.25
C PHE A 121 -6.52 15.03 -16.62
N SER A 122 -7.50 14.67 -17.44
CA SER A 122 -7.27 14.31 -18.83
C SER A 122 -6.65 15.50 -19.57
N LEU A 123 -5.51 15.26 -20.21
CA LEU A 123 -4.87 16.27 -21.08
C LEU A 123 -5.64 16.50 -22.38
N ILE A 124 -6.62 15.64 -22.67
CA ILE A 124 -7.57 15.85 -23.76
C ILE A 124 -8.57 16.87 -23.25
N ARG A 125 -8.46 18.12 -23.70
CA ARG A 125 -9.46 19.15 -23.45
C ARG A 125 -10.80 18.67 -24.00
N GLU A 126 -11.71 18.24 -23.13
CA GLU A 126 -13.11 18.10 -23.51
C GLU A 126 -13.56 19.49 -23.97
N LYS A 127 -13.91 19.60 -25.26
CA LYS A 127 -14.51 20.83 -25.80
C LYS A 127 -15.81 21.05 -25.03
N LYS A 128 -15.87 22.12 -24.25
CA LYS A 128 -17.14 22.70 -23.81
C LYS A 128 -17.97 23.14 -25.00
#